data_AF-A0A6A6MFW1-F1
#
_entry.id   AF-A0A6A6MFW1-F1
#
_cell.length_a   1.000
_cell.length_b   1.000
_cell.length_c   1.000
_cell.angle_alpha   90.00
_cell.angle_beta   90.00
_cell.angle_gamma   90.00
#
_symmetry.space_group_name_H-M   'P 1'
#
loop_
_entity.id
_entity.type
_entity.pdbx_description
1 polymer ?
#
loop_
_entity_poly.entity_id
_entity_poly.type
_entity_poly.pdbx_seq_one_letter_code
_entity_poly.pdbx_strand_id
1 'polypeptide(L)'
;MFHLRDSARGTDFIEAKRTTKDMSLSEFQVELLLLASQLNGDYVLNTYLDIGKSMTVGEANRYAEDAVRRFLEAGKTALRAGANKSAIVTMRPSSGAEFL
;
A
#
# COMPACT_ATOMS: atom_id res chain seq x y z
N MET A 1 43.19 -14.14 -15.33
CA MET A 1 42.01 -14.71 -16.02
C MET A 1 40.77 -14.26 -15.26
N PHE A 2 40.10 -13.20 -15.75
CA PHE A 2 38.88 -12.67 -15.15
C PHE A 2 37.72 -13.64 -15.42
N HIS A 3 37.15 -14.25 -14.38
CA HIS A 3 35.87 -14.95 -14.50
C HIS A 3 34.76 -13.94 -14.23
N LEU A 4 34.17 -13.46 -15.32
CA LEU A 4 32.96 -12.66 -15.34
C LEU A 4 31.74 -13.58 -15.18
N ARG A 5 30.85 -13.16 -14.27
CA ARG A 5 29.39 -13.35 -14.27
C ARG A 5 28.87 -14.78 -14.19
N ASP A 6 28.50 -15.16 -12.97
CA ASP A 6 27.32 -16.00 -12.76
C ASP A 6 26.09 -15.27 -13.31
N SER A 7 25.55 -15.84 -14.38
CA SER A 7 24.23 -15.53 -14.93
C SER A 7 23.19 -16.07 -13.95
N ALA A 8 22.67 -15.21 -13.08
CA ALA A 8 21.54 -15.53 -12.21
C ALA A 8 20.38 -16.06 -13.07
N ARG A 9 19.99 -17.32 -12.82
CA ARG A 9 18.95 -17.99 -13.59
C ARG A 9 17.60 -17.38 -13.24
N GLY A 10 16.68 -17.30 -14.21
CA GLY A 10 15.35 -16.71 -14.02
C GLY A 10 14.54 -17.31 -12.86
N THR A 11 14.84 -18.55 -12.45
CA THR A 11 14.28 -19.19 -11.25
C THR A 11 14.73 -18.53 -9.96
N ASP A 12 16.00 -18.12 -9.87
CA ASP A 12 16.59 -17.52 -8.67
C ASP A 12 15.97 -16.14 -8.40
N PHE A 13 15.63 -15.40 -9.47
CA PHE A 13 14.91 -14.14 -9.38
C PHE A 13 13.45 -14.31 -8.96
N ILE A 14 12.77 -15.37 -9.42
CA ILE A 14 11.38 -15.65 -9.01
C ILE A 14 11.33 -16.11 -7.55
N GLU A 15 12.28 -16.94 -7.13
CA GLU A 15 12.46 -17.36 -5.73
C GLU A 15 12.75 -16.15 -4.84
N ALA A 16 13.71 -15.29 -5.20
CA ALA A 16 14.03 -14.08 -4.45
C ALA A 16 12.85 -13.09 -4.37
N LYS A 17 12.05 -12.99 -5.43
CA LYS A 17 10.83 -12.16 -5.43
C LYS A 17 9.71 -12.77 -4.58
N ARG A 18 9.66 -14.09 -4.42
CA ARG A 18 8.73 -14.76 -3.49
C ARG A 18 9.17 -14.59 -2.04
N THR A 19 10.43 -14.89 -1.72
CA THR A 19 10.95 -14.77 -0.36
C THR A 19 10.82 -13.34 0.18
N THR A 20 11.08 -12.34 -0.66
CA THR A 20 10.91 -10.92 -0.27
C THR A 20 9.47 -10.53 0.00
N LYS A 21 8.46 -11.20 -0.60
CA LYS A 21 7.05 -10.91 -0.31
C LYS A 21 6.60 -11.41 1.05
N ASP A 22 7.23 -12.44 1.59
CA ASP A 22 6.85 -13.05 2.88
C ASP A 22 7.67 -12.47 4.05
N MET A 23 8.63 -11.59 3.78
CA MET A 23 9.40 -10.87 4.78
C MET A 23 8.56 -9.78 5.47
N SER A 24 8.91 -9.47 6.71
CA SER A 24 8.39 -8.31 7.44
C SER A 24 8.85 -7.00 6.81
N LEU A 25 8.12 -5.92 7.07
CA LEU A 25 8.47 -4.58 6.61
C LEU A 25 9.69 -4.02 7.35
N SER A 26 10.48 -3.21 6.65
CA SER A 26 11.39 -2.26 7.30
C SER A 26 10.60 -1.08 7.88
N GLU A 27 11.21 -0.32 8.79
CA GLU A 27 10.61 0.89 9.37
C GLU A 27 10.15 1.89 8.29
N PHE A 28 11.02 2.18 7.32
CA PHE A 28 10.68 3.03 6.17
C PHE A 28 9.48 2.49 5.37
N GLN A 29 9.36 1.17 5.19
CA GLN A 29 8.21 0.57 4.51
C GLN A 29 6.92 0.69 5.32
N VAL A 30 7.00 0.63 6.66
CA VAL A 30 5.85 0.92 7.54
C VAL A 30 5.41 2.38 7.40
N GLU A 31 6.34 3.33 7.36
CA GLU A 31 6.04 4.75 7.17
C GLU A 31 5.35 5.04 5.83
N LEU A 32 5.80 4.40 4.74
CA LEU A 32 5.12 4.47 3.46
C LEU A 32 3.69 3.91 3.52
N LEU A 33 3.47 2.89 4.35
CA LEU A 33 2.14 2.33 4.56
C LEU A 33 1.23 3.25 5.37
N LEU A 34 1.77 3.91 6.39
CA LEU A 34 1.06 4.96 7.14
C LEU A 34 0.68 6.13 6.21
N LEU A 35 1.55 6.51 5.27
CA LEU A 35 1.20 7.48 4.23
C LEU A 35 0.07 6.98 3.32
N ALA A 36 0.13 5.72 2.85
CA ALA A 36 -0.93 5.13 2.04
C ALA A 36 -2.27 5.08 2.78
N SER A 37 -2.25 4.86 4.10
CA SER A 37 -3.46 4.81 4.93
C SER A 37 -4.25 6.13 4.95
N GLN A 38 -3.58 7.28 4.70
CA GLN A 38 -4.24 8.57 4.52
C GLN A 38 -5.19 8.56 3.30
N LEU A 39 -4.77 7.88 2.23
CA LEU A 39 -5.57 7.72 1.00
C LEU A 39 -6.73 6.72 1.19
N ASN A 40 -6.65 5.85 2.19
CA ASN A 40 -7.76 4.98 2.59
C ASN A 40 -8.71 5.63 3.60
N GLY A 41 -8.35 6.78 4.19
CA GLY A 41 -9.10 7.38 5.29
C GLY A 41 -8.88 6.68 6.64
N ASP A 42 -7.92 5.75 6.74
CA ASP A 42 -7.69 4.93 7.93
C ASP A 42 -6.96 5.71 9.06
N TYR A 43 -6.63 6.98 8.84
CA TYR A 43 -6.02 7.88 9.82
C TYR A 43 -6.88 8.13 11.07
N VAL A 44 -8.18 7.83 10.99
CA VAL A 44 -9.11 7.94 12.12
C VAL A 44 -9.16 6.68 12.99
N LEU A 45 -8.49 5.59 12.59
CA LEU A 45 -8.49 4.35 13.36
C LEU A 45 -7.64 4.49 14.61
N ASN A 46 -8.13 3.97 15.74
CA ASN A 46 -7.34 3.91 16.98
C ASN A 46 -6.06 3.08 16.83
N THR A 47 -6.03 2.16 15.88
CA THR A 47 -4.89 1.31 15.52
C THR A 47 -4.04 1.90 14.40
N TYR A 48 -4.20 3.18 14.07
CA TYR A 48 -3.48 3.83 12.96
C TYR A 48 -1.97 3.59 13.04
N LEU A 49 -1.37 3.77 14.21
CA LEU A 49 0.07 3.58 14.43
C LEU A 49 0.51 2.11 14.36
N ASP A 50 -0.42 1.17 14.28
CA ASP A 50 -0.15 -0.27 14.16
C ASP A 50 -0.28 -0.80 12.73
N ILE A 51 -0.77 0.03 11.79
CA ILE A 51 -0.87 -0.33 10.38
C ILE A 51 0.52 -0.72 9.85
N GLY A 52 0.61 -1.91 9.25
CA GLY A 52 1.84 -2.45 8.66
C GLY A 52 2.75 -3.22 9.62
N LYS A 53 2.59 -3.09 10.94
CA LYS A 53 3.50 -3.74 11.91
C LYS A 53 3.56 -5.26 11.80
N SER A 54 2.45 -5.89 11.39
CA SER A 54 2.34 -7.35 11.25
C SER A 54 2.20 -7.81 9.80
N MET A 55 2.39 -6.91 8.82
CA MET A 55 2.21 -7.24 7.41
C MET A 55 3.49 -7.79 6.80
N THR A 56 3.32 -8.69 5.84
CA THR A 56 4.39 -9.02 4.90
C THR A 56 4.55 -7.93 3.84
N VAL A 57 5.71 -7.83 3.19
CA VAL A 57 5.93 -6.91 2.05
C VAL A 57 4.85 -7.08 0.97
N GLY A 58 4.43 -8.32 0.72
CA GLY A 58 3.37 -8.61 -0.24
C GLY A 58 2.01 -8.05 0.15
N GLU A 59 1.66 -8.10 1.44
CA GLU A 59 0.42 -7.53 1.98
C GLU A 59 0.44 -6.00 1.96
N ALA A 60 1.56 -5.42 2.41
CA ALA A 60 1.75 -3.98 2.42
C ALA A 60 1.69 -3.37 1.01
N ASN A 61 2.32 -4.02 0.03
CA ASN A 61 2.25 -3.57 -1.36
C ASN A 61 0.80 -3.57 -1.88
N ARG A 62 0.03 -4.63 -1.61
CA ARG A 62 -1.39 -4.69 -2.00
C ARG A 62 -2.20 -3.60 -1.32
N TYR A 63 -1.98 -3.38 -0.02
CA TYR A 63 -2.66 -2.31 0.73
C TYR A 63 -2.40 -0.94 0.10
N ALA A 64 -1.14 -0.64 -0.25
CA ALA A 64 -0.77 0.63 -0.88
C ALA A 64 -1.38 0.80 -2.29
N GLU A 65 -1.33 -0.25 -3.13
CA GLU A 65 -1.95 -0.25 -4.46
C GLU A 65 -3.47 -0.04 -4.37
N ASP A 66 -4.12 -0.69 -3.42
CA ASP A 66 -5.55 -0.56 -3.16
C ASP A 66 -5.92 0.85 -2.69
N ALA A 67 -5.11 1.45 -1.82
CA ALA A 67 -5.33 2.80 -1.31
C ALA A 67 -5.30 3.85 -2.43
N VAL A 68 -4.26 3.80 -3.28
CA VAL A 68 -4.13 4.70 -4.43
C VAL A 68 -5.30 4.50 -5.40
N ARG A 69 -5.64 3.24 -5.72
CA ARG A 69 -6.76 2.93 -6.62
C ARG A 69 -8.08 3.50 -6.08
N ARG A 70 -8.40 3.25 -4.81
CA ARG A 70 -9.65 3.73 -4.18
C ARG A 70 -9.73 5.25 -4.19
N PHE A 71 -8.65 5.93 -3.82
CA PHE A 71 -8.60 7.40 -3.82
C PHE A 71 -8.82 7.98 -5.21
N LEU A 72 -8.17 7.42 -6.25
CA LEU A 72 -8.33 7.88 -7.63
C LEU A 72 -9.75 7.65 -8.15
N GLU A 73 -10.37 6.50 -7.85
CA GLU A 73 -11.75 6.23 -8.25
C GLU A 73 -12.77 7.12 -7.53
N ALA A 74 -12.53 7.43 -6.25
CA ALA A 74 -13.33 8.39 -5.51
C ALA A 74 -13.20 9.80 -6.10
N GLY A 75 -11.97 10.23 -6.45
CA GLY A 75 -11.69 11.46 -7.17
C GLY A 75 -12.44 11.58 -8.50
N LYS A 76 -12.34 10.56 -9.35
CA LYS A 76 -13.08 10.50 -10.63
C LYS A 76 -14.59 10.58 -10.43
N THR A 77 -15.11 9.90 -9.40
CA THR A 77 -16.53 9.91 -9.07
C THR A 77 -17.00 11.29 -8.60
N ALA A 78 -16.24 11.93 -7.71
CA ALA A 78 -16.51 13.29 -7.26
C ALA A 78 -16.51 14.31 -8.43
N LEU A 79 -15.52 14.20 -9.34
CA LEU A 79 -15.46 15.04 -10.53
C LEU A 79 -16.69 14.86 -11.44
N ARG A 80 -17.13 13.62 -11.68
CA ARG A 80 -18.36 13.33 -12.45
C ARG A 80 -19.62 13.87 -11.77
N ALA A 81 -19.62 13.97 -10.45
CA ALA A 81 -20.71 14.54 -9.67
C ALA A 81 -20.67 16.10 -9.59
N GLY A 82 -19.70 16.75 -10.25
CA GLY A 82 -19.60 18.21 -10.28
C GLY A 82 -18.83 18.81 -9.11
N ALA A 83 -18.04 18.02 -8.38
CA ALA A 83 -17.16 18.56 -7.34
C ALA A 83 -16.14 19.56 -7.92
N ASN A 84 -15.74 20.53 -7.10
CA ASN A 84 -14.68 21.46 -7.44
C ASN A 84 -13.38 20.69 -7.71
N LYS A 85 -12.73 20.94 -8.86
CA LYS A 85 -11.48 20.28 -9.27
C LYS A 85 -10.32 20.51 -8.30
N SER A 86 -10.37 21.58 -7.50
CA SER A 86 -9.40 21.88 -6.47
C SER A 86 -9.74 21.29 -5.10
N ALA A 87 -10.91 20.64 -4.95
CA ALA A 87 -11.27 19.98 -3.70
C ALA A 87 -10.55 18.64 -3.57
N ILE A 88 -10.03 18.37 -2.37
CA ILE A 88 -9.45 17.07 -2.02
C ILE A 88 -10.59 16.15 -1.57
N VAL A 89 -10.63 14.93 -2.10
CA VAL A 89 -11.60 13.93 -1.65
C VAL A 89 -11.22 13.42 -0.28
N THR A 90 -12.12 13.58 0.70
CA THR A 90 -11.99 12.96 2.01
C THR A 90 -12.49 11.53 1.95
N MET A 91 -11.59 10.58 2.20
CA MET A 91 -11.91 9.15 2.21
C MET A 91 -12.41 8.73 3.58
N ARG A 92 -13.40 7.83 3.61
CA ARG A 92 -13.80 7.11 4.81
C ARG A 92 -13.01 5.80 4.90
N PRO A 93 -12.69 5.31 6.12
CA PRO A 93 -11.93 4.09 6.35
C PRO A 93 -12.32 2.95 5.45
N SER A 94 -11.30 2.19 5.07
CA SER A 94 -11.40 1.16 4.06
C SER A 94 -12.06 -0.12 4.54
N SER A 95 -12.08 -0.32 5.86
CA SER A 95 -12.79 -1.36 6.58
C SER A 95 -14.26 -0.97 6.79
N GLY A 96 -15.17 -1.74 6.18
CA GLY A 96 -16.56 -1.82 6.59
C GLY A 96 -16.63 -2.40 8.00
N ALA A 97 -16.47 -1.54 8.98
CA ALA A 97 -16.63 -1.84 10.39
C ALA A 97 -17.23 -0.58 11.01
N GLU A 98 -18.52 -0.39 10.74
CA GLU A 98 -19.41 0.15 11.77
C GLU A 98 -19.25 -0.77 12.99
N PHE A 99 -18.35 -0.41 13.90
CA PHE A 99 -18.44 -0.90 15.27
C PHE A 99 -18.85 0.29 16.12
N LEU A 100 -20.18 0.32 16.32
CA LEU A 100 -20.96 0.85 17.45
C LEU A 100 -20.65 2.28 17.92
#